data_AF-A0A1F8RLE9-F1
#
_entry.id   AF-A0A1F8RLE9-F1
#
_cell.length_a   1.000
_cell.length_b   1.000
_cell.length_c   1.000
_cell.angle_alpha   90.00
_cell.angle_beta   90.00
_cell.angle_gamma   90.00
#
_symmetry.space_group_name_H-M   'P 1'
#
loop_
_entity.id
_entity.type
_entity.pdbx_description
1 polymer ?
#
loop_
_entity_poly.entity_id
_entity_poly.type
_entity_poly.pdbx_seq_one_letter_code
_entity_poly.pdbx_strand_id
1 'polypeptide(L)' 'MLHNIIDTLPDGVTEIMCHPGLPDEHLAAISGYNRQRAAELAALTDPGLRDHLRSAGIELISYSALSWNK' A
#
# COMPACT_ATOMS: atom_id res chain seq x y z
N MET A 1 -3.59 3.28 -10.76
CA MET A 1 -2.39 2.45 -10.41
C MET A 1 -2.40 2.00 -8.95
N LEU A 2 -2.87 2.77 -7.98
CA LEU A 2 -3.35 2.22 -6.68
C LEU A 2 -4.87 2.35 -6.53
N HIS A 3 -5.44 3.49 -6.92
CA HIS A 3 -6.90 3.71 -7.02
C HIS A 3 -7.62 2.58 -7.79
N ASN A 4 -7.15 2.24 -8.99
CA ASN A 4 -7.75 1.14 -9.75
C ASN A 4 -7.69 -0.22 -9.03
N ILE A 5 -6.69 -0.46 -8.17
CA ILE A 5 -6.62 -1.71 -7.39
C ILE A 5 -7.73 -1.65 -6.33
N ILE A 6 -7.84 -0.52 -5.61
CA ILE A 6 -8.87 -0.24 -4.61
C ILE A 6 -10.29 -0.47 -5.18
N ASP A 7 -10.54 0.03 -6.40
CA ASP A 7 -11.83 -0.11 -7.09
C ASP A 7 -12.21 -1.56 -7.46
N THR A 8 -11.26 -2.50 -7.36
CA THR A 8 -11.42 -3.90 -7.78
C THR A 8 -11.24 -4.91 -6.64
N LEU A 9 -11.10 -4.43 -5.41
CA LEU A 9 -10.91 -5.32 -4.26
C LEU A 9 -12.17 -6.18 -4.02
N PRO A 10 -12.01 -7.46 -3.69
CA PRO A 10 -13.14 -8.29 -3.28
C PRO A 10 -13.63 -7.91 -1.89
N ASP A 11 -14.86 -8.30 -1.56
CA ASP A 11 -15.38 -8.20 -0.20
C ASP A 11 -14.51 -8.98 0.79
N GLY A 12 -14.32 -8.42 1.99
CA GLY A 12 -13.56 -9.02 3.07
C GLY A 12 -12.25 -8.28 3.38
N VAL A 13 -11.21 -9.02 3.74
CA VAL A 13 -9.90 -8.46 4.13
C VAL A 13 -8.90 -8.70 3.00
N THR A 14 -8.32 -7.63 2.48
CA THR A 14 -7.21 -7.68 1.53
C THR A 14 -5.94 -7.11 2.17
N GLU A 15 -4.82 -7.81 2.03
CA GLU A 15 -3.49 -7.27 2.31
C GLU A 15 -2.77 -6.91 1.00
N ILE A 16 -2.24 -5.69 0.93
CA ILE A 16 -1.41 -5.24 -0.19
C ILE A 16 0.03 -5.07 0.32
N MET A 17 0.93 -5.93 -0.17
CA MET A 17 2.34 -5.85 0.14
C MET A 17 3.02 -4.71 -0.63
N CYS A 18 3.82 -3.92 0.06
CA CYS A 18 4.54 -2.79 -0.51
C CYS A 18 5.92 -2.60 0.14
N HIS A 19 6.76 -1.82 -0.53
CA HIS A 19 8.13 -1.47 -0.19
C HIS A 19 8.38 0.04 -0.37
N PRO A 20 7.54 0.94 0.14
CA PRO A 20 7.75 2.38 -0.03
C PRO A 20 9.10 2.80 0.53
N GLY A 21 9.79 3.68 -0.20
CA GLY A 21 11.08 4.18 0.24
C GLY A 21 11.70 5.15 -0.76
N LEU A 22 12.64 5.97 -0.27
CA LEU A 22 13.45 6.82 -1.11
C LEU A 22 14.57 5.98 -1.72
N PRO A 23 14.80 6.06 -3.04
CA PRO A 23 15.95 5.41 -3.64
C PRO A 23 17.22 6.15 -3.24
N ASP A 24 18.18 5.43 -2.66
CA ASP A 24 19.52 5.93 -2.39
C ASP A 24 20.58 4.97 -2.95
N GLU A 25 21.84 5.41 -2.94
CA GLU A 25 22.96 4.67 -3.51
C GLU A 25 23.23 3.35 -2.75
N HIS A 26 22.99 3.33 -1.44
CA HIS A 26 23.17 2.12 -0.63
C HIS A 26 22.15 1.06 -1.02
N LEU A 27 20.89 1.45 -1.13
CA LEU A 27 19.78 0.60 -1.55
C LEU A 27 19.96 0.12 -2.99
N ALA A 28 20.46 0.98 -3.89
CA ALA A 28 20.76 0.61 -5.26
C ALA A 28 21.88 -0.45 -5.34
N ALA A 29 22.84 -0.42 -4.42
CA ALA A 29 23.93 -1.40 -4.36
C ALA A 29 23.47 -2.79 -3.85
N ILE A 30 22.41 -2.85 -3.03
CA ILE A 30 21.94 -4.10 -2.41
C ILE A 30 20.60 -4.62 -2.96
N SER A 31 19.89 -3.84 -3.77
CA SER A 31 18.57 -4.22 -4.29
C SER A 31 18.32 -3.71 -5.71
N GLY A 32 17.95 -4.64 -6.60
CA GLY A 32 17.39 -4.30 -7.91
C GLY A 32 16.02 -3.63 -7.83
N TYR A 33 15.32 -3.78 -6.70
CA TYR A 33 14.02 -3.14 -6.43
C TYR A 33 14.24 -1.82 -5.67
N ASN A 34 14.80 -0.83 -6.36
CA ASN A 34 15.16 0.47 -5.79
C ASN A 34 14.23 1.60 -6.28
N ARG A 35 14.22 1.90 -7.58
CA ARG A 35 13.47 3.00 -8.19
C ARG A 35 11.96 2.86 -8.01
N GLN A 36 11.46 1.63 -8.04
CA GLN A 36 10.05 1.30 -7.86
C GLN A 36 9.52 1.73 -6.47
N ARG A 37 10.38 1.72 -5.44
CA ARG A 37 10.00 2.10 -4.07
C ARG A 37 9.57 3.55 -3.94
N ALA A 38 10.15 4.44 -4.75
CA ALA A 38 9.75 5.84 -4.80
C ALA A 38 8.34 6.00 -5.40
N ALA A 39 8.01 5.20 -6.42
CA ALA A 39 6.68 5.20 -7.01
C ALA A 39 5.63 4.65 -6.03
N GLU A 40 5.97 3.61 -5.28
CA GLU A 40 5.11 3.10 -4.21
C GLU A 40 4.90 4.12 -3.09
N LEU A 41 5.98 4.79 -2.66
CA LEU A 41 5.89 5.87 -1.68
C LEU A 41 4.93 6.97 -2.15
N ALA A 42 5.12 7.47 -3.37
CA ALA A 42 4.26 8.50 -3.95
C ALA A 42 2.79 8.06 -4.02
N ALA A 43 2.53 6.81 -4.42
CA ALA A 43 1.16 6.27 -4.47
C ALA A 43 0.53 6.12 -3.08
N LEU A 44 1.28 5.66 -2.09
CA LEU A 44 0.80 5.44 -0.72
C LEU A 44 0.65 6.73 0.10
N THR A 45 1.36 7.79 -0.29
CA THR A 45 1.25 9.12 0.32
C THR A 45 0.42 10.10 -0.52
N ASP A 46 -0.30 9.62 -1.54
CA ASP A 46 -1.18 10.48 -2.32
C ASP A 46 -2.23 11.12 -1.38
N PRO A 47 -2.38 12.46 -1.39
CA PRO A 47 -3.28 13.15 -0.47
C PRO A 47 -4.75 12.70 -0.57
N GLY A 48 -5.19 12.27 -1.76
CA GLY A 48 -6.56 11.82 -2.02
C GLY A 48 -6.81 10.35 -1.68
N LEU A 49 -5.76 9.56 -1.41
CA LEU A 49 -5.89 8.12 -1.18
C LEU A 49 -6.82 7.80 -0.01
N ARG A 50 -6.68 8.52 1.11
CA ARG A 50 -7.51 8.29 2.31
C ARG A 50 -8.99 8.58 2.06
N ASP A 51 -9.28 9.62 1.28
CA ASP A 51 -10.67 9.96 0.93
C ASP A 51 -11.24 8.97 -0.08
N HIS A 52 -10.41 8.51 -1.02
CA HIS A 52 -10.81 7.48 -1.97
C HIS A 52 -11.17 6.16 -1.27
N LEU A 53 -10.33 5.68 -0.34
CA LEU A 53 -10.63 4.49 0.47
C LEU A 53 -11.95 4.63 1.22
N ARG A 54 -12.17 5.78 1.88
CA ARG A 54 -13.44 6.08 2.55
C ARG A 54 -14.64 6.05 1.61
N SER A 55 -14.50 6.65 0.42
CA SER A 55 -15.57 6.69 -0.59
C SER A 55 -15.91 5.31 -1.15
N ALA A 56 -14.92 4.41 -1.20
CA ALA A 56 -15.09 3.02 -1.59
C ALA A 56 -15.60 2.11 -0.45
N GLY A 57 -15.90 2.66 0.74
CA GLY A 57 -16.34 1.88 1.89
C GLY A 57 -15.25 1.01 2.51
N ILE A 58 -13.97 1.29 2.23
CA ILE A 58 -12.83 0.52 2.71
C ILE A 58 -12.27 1.15 3.99
N GLU A 59 -12.10 0.31 5.00
CA GLU A 59 -11.44 0.66 6.25
C GLU A 59 -9.97 0.19 6.23
N LEU A 60 -9.04 1.10 6.52
CA LEU A 60 -7.65 0.73 6.78
C LEU A 60 -7.51 0.20 8.21
N ILE A 61 -7.12 -1.05 8.33
CA ILE A 61 -6.90 -1.73 9.60
C ILE A 61 -5.44 -2.13 9.78
N SER A 62 -5.03 -2.36 11.02
CA SER A 62 -3.82 -3.11 11.33
C SER A 62 -4.17 -4.56 11.64
N TYR A 63 -3.17 -5.44 11.65
CA TYR A 63 -3.32 -6.85 12.03
C TYR A 63 -3.95 -7.07 13.41
N SER A 64 -3.92 -6.09 14.32
CA SER A 64 -4.54 -6.23 15.66
C SER A 64 -6.07 -6.22 15.62
N ALA A 65 -6.68 -5.73 14.53
CA ALA A 65 -8.13 -5.77 14.35
C ALA A 65 -8.62 -7.16 13.93
N LEU A 66 -7.72 -8.05 13.51
CA LEU A 66 -8.06 -9.41 13.10
C LEU A 66 -8.10 -10.33 14.32
N SER A 67 -9.21 -11.03 14.49
CA SER A 67 -9.32 -12.08 15.50
C SER A 67 -8.52 -13.31 15.06
N TRP A 68 -7.54 -13.71 15.87
CA TRP A 68 -6.83 -14.97 15.68
C TRP A 68 -7.66 -16.11 16.25
N ASN A 69 -8.27 -16.92 15.40
CA ASN A 69 -8.76 -18.24 15.80
C ASN A 69 -7.57 -19.20 15.77
N LYS A 70 -7.10 -19.62 16.95
CA LYS A 70 -6.17 -20.74 17.09
C LYS A 70 -6.88 -22.07 16.93
#